data_AF-A0A7S0G156-F1
#
_entry.id   AF-A0A7S0G156-F1
#
_cell.length_a   1.000
_cell.length_b   1.000
_cell.length_c   1.000
_cell.angle_alpha   90.00
_cell.angle_beta   90.00
_cell.angle_gamma   90.00
#
_symmetry.space_group_name_H-M   'P 1'
#
loop_
_entity.id
_entity.type
_entity.pdbx_description
1 polymer ?
#
loop_
_entity_poly.entity_id
_entity_poly.type
_entity_poly.pdbx_seq_one_letter_code
_entity_poly.pdbx_strand_id
1 'polypeptide(L)'
;EEPSISLGLWHSWDFSADPPLARFKGGTACPGGAKRKLTAAFRCSSKAKLKAVDEPETCVYRAEVLHPGACEASLAPDQAMQESKLEKAMSLHKEMLESVDAAQEGWRTEVEGLLAGREANGSPA
;
A
#
# COMPACT_ATOMS: atom_id res chain seq x y z
N GLU A 1 28.97 -17.55 -25.79
CA GLU A 1 28.11 -16.74 -24.90
C GLU A 1 28.89 -15.48 -24.53
N GLU A 2 28.30 -14.32 -24.75
CA GLU A 2 28.90 -13.05 -24.32
C GLU A 2 28.82 -12.96 -22.78
N PRO A 3 29.90 -12.57 -22.07
CA PRO A 3 29.86 -12.46 -20.62
C PRO A 3 28.88 -11.35 -20.20
N SER A 4 27.86 -11.71 -19.42
CA SER A 4 26.89 -10.75 -18.90
C SER A 4 27.49 -9.90 -17.77
N ILE A 5 27.26 -8.59 -17.82
CA ILE A 5 27.68 -7.66 -16.78
C ILE A 5 26.43 -7.25 -15.99
N SER A 6 26.39 -7.59 -14.70
CA SER A 6 25.31 -7.18 -13.81
C SER A 6 25.50 -5.73 -13.35
N LEU A 7 24.46 -4.92 -13.48
CA LEU A 7 24.44 -3.55 -12.95
C LEU A 7 23.94 -3.48 -11.49
N GLY A 8 23.53 -4.62 -10.93
CA GLY A 8 23.04 -4.72 -9.57
C GLY A 8 21.93 -5.76 -9.41
N LEU A 9 21.70 -6.15 -8.16
CA LEU A 9 20.53 -6.87 -7.72
C LEU A 9 19.49 -5.88 -7.22
N TRP A 10 18.20 -6.22 -7.35
CA TRP A 10 17.13 -5.40 -6.78
C TRP A 10 17.40 -5.15 -5.29
N HIS A 11 17.19 -3.91 -4.85
CA HIS A 11 17.42 -3.53 -3.46
C HIS A 11 16.21 -2.88 -2.82
N SER A 12 15.64 -1.84 -3.43
CA SER A 12 14.48 -1.15 -2.87
C SER A 12 13.76 -0.30 -3.91
N TRP A 13 12.51 0.04 -3.59
CA TRP A 13 11.79 1.15 -4.22
C TRP A 13 11.95 2.43 -3.40
N ASP A 14 11.79 3.56 -4.07
CA ASP A 14 11.67 4.89 -3.48
C ASP A 14 10.46 5.57 -4.12
N PHE A 15 9.28 5.32 -3.56
CA PHE A 15 8.01 5.91 -4.01
C PHE A 15 7.83 7.35 -3.50
N SER A 16 8.71 7.81 -2.59
CA SER A 16 8.70 9.20 -2.12
C SER A 16 9.34 10.18 -3.12
N ALA A 17 10.11 9.65 -4.08
CA ALA A 17 10.69 10.41 -5.17
C ALA A 17 9.70 10.62 -6.32
N ASP A 18 9.81 11.76 -7.02
CA ASP A 18 9.10 12.03 -8.27
C ASP A 18 10.10 12.25 -9.41
N PRO A 19 10.21 11.32 -10.38
CA PRO A 19 9.47 10.06 -10.50
C PRO A 19 9.93 8.97 -9.50
N PRO A 20 9.11 7.94 -9.21
CA PRO A 20 9.49 6.81 -8.39
C PRO A 20 10.75 6.11 -8.89
N LEU A 21 11.62 5.70 -7.96
CA LEU A 21 12.90 5.09 -8.30
C LEU A 21 12.99 3.63 -7.85
N ALA A 22 13.52 2.77 -8.72
CA ALA A 22 14.04 1.46 -8.32
C ALA A 22 15.55 1.54 -8.14
N ARG A 23 16.05 1.02 -7.02
CA ARG A 23 17.48 0.96 -6.72
C ARG A 23 17.98 -0.47 -6.86
N PHE A 24 19.09 -0.61 -7.58
CA PHE A 24 19.82 -1.86 -7.75
C PHE A 24 21.26 -1.66 -7.27
N LYS A 25 21.78 -2.60 -6.48
CA LYS A 25 23.12 -2.50 -5.87
C LYS A 25 23.87 -3.83 -5.96
N GLY A 26 25.18 -3.80 -5.75
CA GLY A 26 25.99 -5.02 -5.64
C GLY A 26 26.23 -5.74 -6.97
N GLY A 27 26.27 -5.01 -8.08
CA GLY A 27 26.53 -5.56 -9.41
C GLY A 27 27.96 -6.05 -9.60
N THR A 28 28.28 -6.49 -10.81
CA THR A 28 29.63 -6.95 -11.18
C THR A 28 30.66 -5.85 -10.88
N ALA A 29 31.79 -6.23 -10.26
CA ALA A 29 32.85 -5.27 -9.96
C ALA A 29 33.39 -4.65 -11.25
N CYS A 30 33.66 -3.35 -11.20
CA CYS A 30 34.33 -2.64 -12.29
C CYS A 30 35.83 -2.47 -12.01
N PRO A 31 36.63 -2.07 -13.02
CA PRO A 31 38.02 -1.70 -12.78
C PRO A 31 38.12 -0.66 -11.67
N GLY A 32 38.94 -0.93 -10.65
CA GLY A 32 38.98 -0.13 -9.41
C GLY A 32 38.19 -0.72 -8.23
N GLY A 33 37.51 -1.85 -8.41
CA GLY A 33 36.92 -2.65 -7.33
C GLY A 33 35.53 -2.22 -6.85
N ALA A 34 35.04 -1.06 -7.30
CA ALA A 34 33.68 -0.62 -6.99
C ALA A 34 32.63 -1.57 -7.62
N LYS A 35 31.54 -1.82 -6.89
CA LYS A 35 30.42 -2.63 -7.37
C LYS A 35 29.47 -1.74 -8.16
N ARG A 36 29.09 -2.19 -9.37
CA ARG A 36 28.10 -1.47 -10.18
C ARG A 36 26.77 -1.31 -9.43
N LYS A 37 26.12 -0.18 -9.64
CA LYS A 37 24.77 0.13 -9.13
C LYS A 37 23.95 0.83 -10.21
N LEU A 38 22.64 0.58 -10.21
CA LEU A 38 21.69 1.21 -11.14
C LEU A 38 20.58 1.87 -10.34
N THR A 39 20.20 3.08 -10.76
CA THR A 39 18.96 3.73 -10.32
C THR A 39 18.05 3.91 -11.53
N ALA A 40 16.89 3.28 -11.53
CA ALA A 40 15.92 3.37 -12.62
C ALA A 40 14.74 4.26 -12.19
N ALA A 41 14.51 5.33 -12.95
CA ALA A 41 13.40 6.27 -12.77
C ALA A 41 12.21 5.86 -13.63
N PHE A 42 11.03 5.69 -13.03
CA PHE A 42 9.84 5.18 -13.71
C PHE A 42 8.86 6.31 -14.06
N ARG A 43 8.57 6.50 -15.34
CA ARG A 43 7.59 7.48 -15.81
C ARG A 43 6.37 6.82 -16.45
N CYS A 44 5.21 7.44 -16.25
CA CYS A 44 3.95 7.01 -16.83
C CYS A 44 4.01 6.96 -18.36
N SER A 45 3.55 5.85 -18.93
CA SER A 45 3.45 5.61 -20.37
C SER A 45 2.56 4.40 -20.61
N SER A 46 1.83 4.37 -21.73
CA SER A 46 0.97 3.24 -22.10
C SER A 46 1.73 1.95 -22.43
N LYS A 47 3.04 2.03 -22.70
CA LYS A 47 3.89 0.87 -23.03
C LYS A 47 5.15 0.86 -22.18
N ALA A 48 5.50 -0.33 -21.70
CA ALA A 48 6.75 -0.62 -21.01
C ALA A 48 7.94 -0.52 -21.99
N LYS A 49 8.90 0.37 -21.72
CA LYS A 49 10.17 0.44 -22.47
C LYS A 49 11.27 1.13 -21.67
N LEU A 50 12.51 0.74 -21.94
CA LEU A 50 13.70 1.46 -21.50
C LEU A 50 13.90 2.66 -22.44
N LYS A 51 13.84 3.89 -21.91
CA LYS A 51 13.96 5.12 -22.70
C LYS A 51 15.42 5.54 -22.86
N ALA A 52 16.18 5.51 -21.77
CA ALA A 52 17.58 5.90 -21.75
C ALA A 52 18.33 5.18 -20.64
N VAL A 53 19.64 4.99 -20.85
CA VAL A 53 20.60 4.56 -19.83
C VAL A 53 21.86 5.40 -19.99
N ASP A 54 22.37 5.93 -18.89
CA ASP A 54 23.60 6.71 -18.82
C ASP A 54 24.46 6.28 -17.63
N GLU A 55 25.78 6.45 -17.77
CA GLU A 55 26.78 6.20 -16.73
C GLU A 55 27.36 7.56 -16.30
N PRO A 56 26.69 8.31 -15.41
CA PRO A 56 27.14 9.65 -14.99
C PRO A 56 28.46 9.62 -14.23
N GLU A 57 28.73 8.53 -13.51
CA GLU A 57 29.99 8.27 -12.84
C GLU A 57 30.37 6.81 -13.10
N THR A 58 31.67 6.52 -13.11
CA THR A 58 32.18 5.16 -13.29
C THR A 58 31.47 4.18 -12.34
N CYS A 59 30.83 3.18 -12.92
CA CYS A 59 30.07 2.10 -12.24
C CYS A 59 28.74 2.54 -11.59
N VAL A 60 28.28 3.74 -11.89
CA VAL A 60 26.99 4.28 -11.44
C VAL A 60 26.13 4.50 -12.67
N TYR A 61 25.02 3.77 -12.76
CA TYR A 61 24.12 3.85 -13.89
C TYR A 61 22.81 4.53 -13.47
N ARG A 62 22.27 5.33 -14.39
CA ARG A 62 20.91 5.85 -14.34
C ARG A 62 20.14 5.34 -15.54
N ALA A 63 18.88 4.96 -15.32
CA ALA A 63 17.98 4.58 -16.39
C ALA A 63 16.67 5.35 -16.27
N GLU A 64 16.08 5.67 -17.41
CA GLU A 64 14.71 6.15 -17.49
C GLU A 64 13.85 5.05 -18.11
N VAL A 65 12.84 4.60 -17.38
CA VAL A 65 11.93 3.53 -17.78
C VAL A 65 10.54 4.13 -17.93
N LEU A 66 9.93 3.90 -19.08
CA LEU A 66 8.53 4.21 -19.30
C LEU A 66 7.71 2.97 -18.95
N HIS A 67 6.68 3.10 -18.13
CA HIS A 67 5.86 1.96 -17.70
C HIS A 67 4.43 2.38 -17.29
N PRO A 68 3.39 1.58 -17.62
CA PRO A 68 2.01 1.90 -17.24
C PRO A 68 1.80 1.90 -15.72
N GLY A 69 2.49 1.00 -15.00
CA GLY A 69 2.45 0.97 -13.53
C GLY A 69 3.03 2.22 -12.84
N ALA A 70 3.66 3.14 -13.58
CA ALA A 70 4.14 4.40 -13.03
C ALA A 70 3.06 5.51 -13.06
N CYS A 71 1.89 5.26 -13.68
CA CYS A 71 0.80 6.23 -13.75
C CYS A 71 0.03 6.37 -12.42
N GLU A 72 0.05 5.33 -11.59
CA GLU A 72 -0.59 5.28 -10.27
C GLU A 72 0.43 4.83 -9.22
N ALA A 73 1.56 5.54 -9.12
CA ALA A 73 2.68 5.15 -8.27
C ALA A 73 2.75 5.90 -6.93
N SER A 74 1.62 6.49 -6.50
CA SER A 74 1.54 7.25 -5.24
C SER A 74 1.74 6.37 -3.99
N LEU A 75 1.55 5.06 -4.11
CA LEU A 75 1.74 4.10 -3.02
C LEU A 75 2.42 2.84 -3.54
N ALA A 76 3.20 2.20 -2.68
CA ALA A 76 3.64 0.84 -2.94
C ALA A 76 2.40 -0.09 -3.03
N PRO A 77 2.39 -1.14 -3.87
CA PRO A 77 1.22 -2.01 -4.05
C PRO A 77 0.70 -2.66 -2.76
N ASP A 78 1.60 -2.92 -1.81
CA ASP A 78 1.27 -3.43 -0.49
C ASP A 78 0.57 -2.39 0.39
N GLN A 79 0.99 -1.13 0.32
CA GLN A 79 0.36 0.00 1.03
C GLN A 79 -1.04 0.29 0.48
N ALA A 80 -1.20 0.34 -0.85
CA ALA A 80 -2.51 0.52 -1.48
C ALA A 80 -3.50 -0.60 -1.08
N MET A 81 -3.02 -1.85 -0.99
CA MET A 81 -3.84 -2.97 -0.51
C MET A 81 -4.21 -2.83 0.97
N GLN A 82 -3.29 -2.36 1.82
CA GLN A 82 -3.54 -2.16 3.26
C GLN A 82 -4.63 -1.12 3.52
N GLU A 83 -4.63 0.00 2.80
CA GLU A 83 -5.67 1.03 2.93
C GLU A 83 -7.05 0.46 2.59
N SER A 84 -7.18 -0.28 1.49
CA SER A 84 -8.45 -0.92 1.13
C SER A 84 -8.95 -1.95 2.16
N LYS A 85 -8.02 -2.66 2.82
CA LYS A 85 -8.36 -3.61 3.89
C LYS A 85 -8.81 -2.87 5.14
N LEU A 86 -8.17 -1.76 5.47
CA LEU A 86 -8.52 -0.94 6.62
C LEU A 86 -9.91 -0.31 6.43
N GLU A 87 -10.20 0.24 5.25
CA GLU A 87 -11.53 0.79 4.94
C GLU A 87 -12.63 -0.27 5.07
N LYS A 88 -12.41 -1.46 4.51
CA LYS A 88 -13.36 -2.59 4.65
C LYS A 88 -13.53 -3.01 6.11
N ALA A 89 -12.45 -3.08 6.88
CA ALA A 89 -12.51 -3.42 8.29
C ALA A 89 -13.30 -2.38 9.10
N MET A 90 -13.12 -1.08 8.81
CA MET A 90 -13.87 -0.01 9.45
C MET A 90 -15.36 -0.06 9.08
N SER A 91 -15.69 -0.35 7.81
CA SER A 91 -17.09 -0.53 7.38
C SER A 91 -17.76 -1.69 8.12
N LEU A 92 -17.07 -2.83 8.21
CA LEU A 92 -17.61 -4.02 8.88
C LEU A 92 -17.78 -3.79 10.39
N HIS A 93 -16.87 -3.05 11.00
CA HIS A 93 -17.00 -2.64 12.39
C HIS A 93 -18.20 -1.71 12.62
N LYS A 94 -18.46 -0.78 11.70
CA LYS A 94 -19.62 0.11 11.76
C LYS A 94 -20.93 -0.68 11.71
N GLU A 95 -21.06 -1.62 10.77
CA GLU A 95 -22.24 -2.49 10.66
C GLU A 95 -22.47 -3.30 11.94
N MET A 96 -21.39 -3.79 12.55
CA MET A 96 -21.47 -4.50 13.82
C MET A 96 -21.95 -3.58 14.97
N LEU A 97 -21.46 -2.34 15.04
CA LEU A 97 -21.91 -1.38 16.05
C LEU A 97 -23.39 -1.05 15.90
N GLU A 98 -23.86 -0.81 14.66
CA GLU A 98 -25.27 -0.54 14.38
C GLU A 98 -26.18 -1.72 14.80
N SER A 99 -25.72 -2.96 14.61
CA SER A 99 -26.43 -4.15 15.10
C SER A 99 -26.50 -4.23 16.63
N VAL A 100 -25.44 -3.83 17.34
CA VAL A 100 -25.40 -3.84 18.81
C VAL A 100 -26.31 -2.76 19.37
N ASP A 101 -26.30 -1.56 18.79
CA ASP A 101 -27.17 -0.46 19.20
C ASP A 101 -28.65 -0.84 19.04
N ALA A 102 -29.02 -1.44 17.91
CA ALA A 102 -30.39 -1.91 17.68
C ALA A 102 -30.83 -2.98 18.71
N ALA A 103 -29.93 -3.91 19.07
CA ALA A 103 -30.23 -4.91 20.09
C ALA A 103 -30.42 -4.28 21.49
N GLN A 104 -29.59 -3.29 21.82
CA GLN A 104 -29.68 -2.57 23.09
C GLN A 104 -30.98 -1.78 23.22
N GLU A 105 -31.43 -1.13 22.14
CA GLU A 105 -32.72 -0.45 22.11
C GLU A 105 -33.88 -1.43 22.27
N GLY A 106 -33.82 -2.58 21.60
CA GLY A 106 -34.79 -3.67 21.76
C GLY A 106 -34.94 -4.09 23.23
N TRP A 107 -33.82 -4.41 23.88
CA TRP A 107 -33.83 -4.77 25.31
C TRP A 107 -34.31 -3.64 26.21
N ARG A 108 -33.96 -2.38 25.90
CA ARG A 108 -34.44 -1.23 26.68
C ARG A 108 -35.96 -1.16 26.67
N THR A 109 -36.58 -1.29 25.49
CA THR A 109 -38.05 -1.26 25.37
C THR A 109 -38.73 -2.44 26.08
N GLU A 110 -38.11 -3.62 26.05
CA GLU A 110 -38.60 -4.80 26.78
C GLU A 110 -38.58 -4.56 28.30
N VAL A 111 -37.47 -4.03 28.84
CA VAL A 111 -37.34 -3.71 30.26
C VAL A 111 -38.34 -2.63 30.69
N GLU A 112 -38.51 -1.57 29.90
CA GLU A 112 -39.49 -0.51 30.17
C GLU A 112 -40.93 -1.07 30.20
N GLY A 113 -41.27 -1.97 29.28
CA GLY A 113 -42.56 -2.66 29.26
C GLY A 113 -42.80 -3.53 30.50
N LEU A 114 -41.78 -4.26 30.96
CA LEU A 114 -41.86 -5.07 32.19
C LEU A 114 -42.04 -4.21 33.44
N LEU A 115 -41.37 -3.06 33.51
CA LEU A 115 -41.51 -2.12 34.63
C LEU A 115 -42.92 -1.50 34.67
N ALA A 116 -43.43 -1.03 33.54
CA ALA A 116 -44.78 -0.47 33.44
C ALA A 116 -45.86 -1.51 33.79
N GLY A 117 -45.72 -2.75 33.33
CA GLY A 117 -46.65 -3.85 33.67
C GLY A 117 -46.64 -4.23 35.15
N ARG A 118 -45.52 -4.01 35.85
CA ARG A 118 -45.41 -4.24 37.30
C ARG A 118 -46.09 -3.13 38.11
N GLU A 119 -46.05 -1.88 37.66
CA GLU A 119 -46.75 -0.77 38.30
C GLU A 119 -48.28 -0.90 38.17
N ALA A 120 -48.77 -1.33 37.00
CA ALA A 120 -50.20 -1.54 36.76
C ALA A 120 -50.82 -2.66 37.63
N ASN A 121 -50.05 -3.71 37.92
CA ASN A 121 -50.48 -4.81 38.81
C ASN A 121 -50.20 -4.54 40.30
N GLY A 122 -49.57 -3.41 40.63
CA GLY A 122 -49.16 -3.06 41.99
C GLY A 122 -50.05 -2.05 42.71
N SER A 123 -51.16 -1.60 42.12
CA SER A 123 -52.06 -0.64 42.77
C SER A 123 -52.80 -1.29 43.95
N PRO A 124 -52.57 -0.86 45.21
CA PRO A 124 -53.34 -1.36 46.34
C PRO A 124 -54.73 -0.72 46.33
N ALA A 125 -55.75 -1.52 46.68
CA ALA A 125 -57.07 -1.05 47.09
C ALA A 125 -57.04 -0.51 48.53
#